data_AF-A0A554A3K2-F1
#
_entry.id   AF-A0A554A3K2-F1
#
_cell.length_a   1.000
_cell.length_b   1.000
_cell.length_c   1.000
_cell.angle_alpha   90.00
_cell.angle_beta   90.00
_cell.angle_gamma   90.00
#
_symmetry.space_group_name_H-M   'P 1'
#
loop_
_entity.id
_entity.type
_entity.pdbx_description
1 polymer ?
#
loop_
_entity_poly.entity_id
_entity_poly.type
_entity_poly.pdbx_seq_one_letter_code
_entity_poly.pdbx_strand_id
1 'polypeptide(L)'
;MNFLKKQRNLFAACFFLMSLGLFILQMGYLFLPNLVGREVEYIHNQLFYLINIACILSLAISFLLYFQQTRKWLLIGGSVFTLFIVVNTYLIYTTSQEVNNIVSLSPDGKHTLVLKQDKEQGDIIYYREYYTILARPLQRISASEHELQVEWLANDVAAVTYQDHNQNIQQHIATYGDRGDGISYYYVSSEIYGEWQDGETRVISGPEGISVEDNGERQTFAWENIQQHGTLAIVLSDDEHNAAWTIALAENFEISSNATVEQPGDIRVYKATLGDADVNTLERFGN
;
A
#
# COMPACT_ATOMS: atom_id res chain seq x y z
N MET A 1 -20.02 37.85 32.70
CA MET A 1 -21.07 37.08 31.98
C MET A 1 -20.92 37.11 30.44
N ASN A 2 -20.58 38.25 29.82
CA ASN A 2 -20.39 38.34 28.35
C ASN A 2 -19.18 37.56 27.79
N PHE A 3 -18.09 37.43 28.55
CA PHE A 3 -16.88 36.74 28.09
C PHE A 3 -17.10 35.22 27.87
N LEU A 4 -17.73 34.54 28.84
CA LEU A 4 -18.05 33.11 28.75
C LEU A 4 -19.03 32.80 27.60
N LYS A 5 -20.03 33.65 27.38
CA LYS A 5 -20.97 33.51 26.26
C LYS A 5 -20.28 33.70 24.91
N LYS A 6 -19.34 34.66 24.81
CA LYS A 6 -18.53 34.90 23.62
C LYS A 6 -17.62 33.72 23.30
N GLN A 7 -16.94 33.16 24.31
CA GLN A 7 -16.09 31.96 24.12
C GLN A 7 -16.91 30.75 23.69
N ARG A 8 -18.06 30.49 24.33
CA ARG A 8 -18.95 29.39 23.93
C ARG A 8 -19.39 29.48 22.47
N ASN A 9 -19.77 30.69 22.03
CA ASN A 9 -20.18 30.92 20.64
C ASN A 9 -19.02 30.72 19.66
N LEU A 10 -17.79 31.09 20.05
CA LEU A 10 -16.59 30.84 19.25
C LEU A 10 -16.34 29.34 19.08
N PHE A 11 -16.36 28.57 20.16
CA PHE A 11 -16.22 27.11 20.10
C PHE A 11 -17.31 26.46 19.23
N ALA A 12 -18.56 26.89 19.40
CA ALA A 12 -19.66 26.40 18.57
C ALA A 12 -19.40 26.65 17.08
N ALA A 13 -18.90 27.83 16.72
CA ALA A 13 -18.55 28.17 15.34
C ALA A 13 -17.39 27.31 14.81
N CYS A 14 -16.35 27.06 15.62
CA CYS A 14 -15.25 26.16 15.24
C CYS A 14 -15.75 24.74 14.90
N PHE A 15 -16.58 24.16 15.77
CA PHE A 15 -17.17 22.83 15.52
C PHE A 15 -18.09 22.81 14.31
N PHE A 16 -18.83 23.90 14.05
CA PHE A 16 -19.64 24.02 12.84
C PHE A 16 -18.78 24.03 11.58
N LEU A 17 -17.71 24.83 11.57
CA LEU A 17 -16.78 24.90 10.43
C LEU A 17 -16.08 23.57 10.19
N MET A 18 -15.71 22.85 11.25
CA MET A 18 -15.14 21.50 11.15
C MET A 18 -16.14 20.52 10.54
N SER A 19 -17.40 20.51 11.00
CA SER A 19 -18.47 19.70 10.42
C SER A 19 -18.68 20.02 8.94
N LEU A 20 -18.73 21.30 8.59
CA LEU A 20 -18.88 21.75 7.20
C LEU A 20 -17.71 21.29 6.32
N GLY A 21 -16.47 21.39 6.82
CA GLY A 21 -15.29 20.91 6.11
C GLY A 21 -15.32 19.39 5.86
N LEU A 22 -15.68 18.60 6.87
CA LEU A 22 -15.82 17.15 6.74
C LEU A 22 -16.97 16.78 5.78
N PHE A 23 -18.08 17.53 5.82
CA PHE A 23 -19.17 17.34 4.87
C PHE A 23 -18.74 17.64 3.43
N ILE A 24 -18.02 18.74 3.19
CA ILE A 24 -17.48 19.07 1.87
C ILE A 24 -16.51 17.99 1.39
N LEU A 25 -15.65 17.47 2.27
CA LEU A 25 -14.76 16.35 1.97
C LEU A 25 -15.54 15.11 1.51
N GLN A 26 -16.62 14.76 2.21
CA GLN A 26 -17.47 13.62 1.87
C GLN A 26 -18.23 13.80 0.55
N MET A 27 -18.80 14.98 0.33
CA MET A 27 -19.42 15.29 -0.96
C MET A 27 -18.37 15.24 -2.08
N GLY A 28 -17.17 15.77 -1.84
CA GLY A 28 -16.04 15.67 -2.74
C GLY A 28 -15.72 14.23 -3.11
N TYR A 29 -15.56 13.36 -2.11
CA TYR A 29 -15.34 11.92 -2.30
C TYR A 29 -16.42 11.27 -3.17
N LEU A 30 -17.71 11.53 -2.91
CA LEU A 30 -18.82 10.92 -3.66
C LEU A 30 -18.88 11.39 -5.12
N PHE A 31 -18.45 12.62 -5.41
CA PHE A 31 -18.45 13.15 -6.78
C PHE A 31 -17.13 12.97 -7.52
N LEU A 32 -16.02 12.75 -6.82
CA LEU A 32 -14.68 12.65 -7.41
C LEU A 32 -14.57 11.58 -8.51
N PRO A 33 -15.14 10.36 -8.35
CA PRO A 33 -15.09 9.35 -9.42
C PRO A 33 -15.74 9.82 -10.72
N ASN A 34 -16.88 10.52 -10.62
CA ASN A 34 -17.60 11.06 -11.77
C ASN A 34 -16.84 12.23 -12.44
N LEU A 35 -16.11 13.03 -11.65
CA LEU A 35 -15.34 14.16 -12.16
C LEU A 35 -14.04 13.74 -12.85
N VAL A 36 -13.38 12.71 -12.31
CA VAL A 36 -12.07 12.26 -12.82
C VAL A 36 -12.18 11.06 -13.77
N GLY A 37 -13.38 10.46 -13.89
CA GLY A 37 -13.65 9.31 -14.75
C GLY A 37 -12.89 8.06 -14.33
N ARG A 38 -12.56 7.93 -13.04
CA ARG A 38 -11.79 6.81 -12.48
C ARG A 38 -12.34 6.43 -11.13
N GLU A 39 -12.29 5.14 -10.80
CA GLU A 39 -12.62 4.66 -9.46
C GLU A 39 -11.60 5.20 -8.46
N VAL A 40 -12.11 5.77 -7.36
CA VAL A 40 -11.31 6.30 -6.27
C VAL A 40 -11.98 5.91 -4.97
N GLU A 41 -11.20 5.35 -4.06
CA GLU A 41 -11.66 4.92 -2.75
C GLU A 41 -10.77 5.53 -1.66
N TYR A 42 -11.25 5.53 -0.42
CA TYR A 42 -10.36 5.78 0.70
C TYR A 42 -9.34 4.64 0.85
N ILE A 43 -8.13 4.97 1.32
CA ILE A 43 -7.09 3.98 1.65
C ILE A 43 -7.65 2.93 2.61
N HIS A 44 -8.28 3.39 3.70
CA HIS A 44 -9.03 2.54 4.62
C HIS A 44 -10.54 2.62 4.37
N ASN A 45 -11.19 1.47 4.23
CA ASN A 45 -12.63 1.40 3.96
C ASN A 45 -13.48 2.03 5.07
N GLN A 46 -12.99 1.99 6.32
CA GLN A 46 -13.68 2.55 7.46
C GLN A 46 -13.68 4.09 7.47
N LEU A 47 -12.76 4.75 6.74
CA LEU A 47 -12.63 6.22 6.78
C LEU A 47 -13.90 6.94 6.34
N PHE A 48 -14.62 6.41 5.36
CA PHE A 48 -15.89 6.97 4.92
C PHE A 48 -16.86 7.14 6.09
N TYR A 49 -17.06 6.08 6.87
CA TYR A 49 -17.97 6.07 8.02
C TYR A 49 -17.41 6.84 9.22
N LEU A 50 -16.10 6.78 9.47
CA LEU A 50 -15.45 7.52 10.55
C LEU A 50 -15.56 9.04 10.35
N ILE A 51 -15.34 9.51 9.12
CA ILE A 51 -15.51 10.92 8.76
C ILE A 51 -16.98 11.34 8.92
N ASN A 52 -17.93 10.49 8.53
CA ASN A 52 -19.36 10.75 8.73
C ASN A 52 -19.73 10.89 10.23
N ILE A 53 -19.21 9.99 11.07
CA ILE A 53 -19.39 10.06 12.53
C ILE A 53 -18.78 11.35 13.08
N ALA A 54 -17.53 11.67 12.69
CA ALA A 54 -16.85 12.90 13.12
C ALA A 54 -17.59 14.17 12.69
N CYS A 55 -18.13 14.19 11.46
CA CYS A 55 -18.95 15.27 10.93
C CYS A 55 -20.17 15.53 11.82
N ILE A 56 -20.87 14.46 12.23
CA ILE A 56 -22.09 14.56 13.02
C ILE A 56 -21.85 14.88 14.48
N LEU A 57 -20.81 14.30 15.09
CA LEU A 57 -20.40 14.67 16.44
C LEU A 57 -20.05 16.16 16.51
N SER A 58 -19.30 16.65 15.52
CA SER A 58 -18.95 18.08 15.41
C SER A 58 -20.20 18.94 15.26
N LEU A 59 -21.15 18.53 14.41
CA LEU A 59 -22.41 19.23 14.23
C LEU A 59 -23.23 19.26 15.53
N ALA A 60 -23.39 18.12 16.18
CA ALA A 60 -24.14 17.98 17.43
C ALA A 60 -23.55 18.86 18.54
N ILE A 61 -22.22 18.85 18.72
CA ILE A 61 -21.53 19.70 19.68
C ILE A 61 -21.77 21.19 19.37
N SER A 62 -21.67 21.58 18.09
CA SER A 62 -21.96 22.96 17.68
C SER A 62 -23.38 23.38 18.05
N PHE A 63 -24.38 22.55 17.73
CA PHE A 63 -25.78 22.80 18.06
C PHE A 63 -26.01 22.93 19.57
N LEU A 64 -25.38 22.07 20.38
CA LEU A 64 -25.49 22.10 21.84
C LEU A 64 -24.88 23.37 22.44
N LEU A 65 -23.76 23.86 21.90
CA LEU A 65 -23.07 25.04 22.41
C LEU A 65 -23.75 26.35 21.97
N TYR A 66 -24.31 26.40 20.76
CA TYR A 66 -24.89 27.62 20.20
C TYR A 66 -26.29 27.91 20.74
N PHE A 67 -27.15 26.89 20.80
CA PHE A 67 -28.57 27.08 21.13
C PHE A 67 -28.84 26.80 22.61
N GLN A 68 -29.63 27.68 23.26
CA GLN A 68 -30.22 27.40 24.58
C GLN A 68 -31.42 26.46 24.40
N GLN A 69 -31.13 25.18 24.18
CA GLN A 69 -32.12 24.19 23.76
C GLN A 69 -33.08 23.79 24.89
N THR A 70 -34.34 23.58 24.51
CA THR A 70 -35.33 22.97 25.41
C THR A 70 -35.15 21.46 25.44
N ARG A 71 -35.56 20.83 26.56
CA ARG A 71 -35.42 19.38 26.78
C ARG A 71 -36.01 18.53 25.63
N LYS A 72 -37.06 19.01 24.95
CA LYS A 72 -37.69 18.30 23.82
C LYS A 72 -36.81 18.24 22.57
N TRP A 73 -36.21 19.37 22.17
CA TRP A 73 -35.32 19.42 20.99
C TRP A 73 -34.02 18.65 21.22
N LEU A 74 -33.52 18.63 22.46
CA LEU A 74 -32.40 17.78 22.85
C LEU A 74 -32.72 16.29 22.69
N LEU A 75 -33.91 15.86 23.11
CA LEU A 75 -34.33 14.46 22.97
C LEU A 75 -34.52 14.05 21.50
N ILE A 76 -35.21 14.88 20.71
CA ILE A 76 -35.49 14.57 19.30
C ILE A 76 -34.18 14.60 18.48
N GLY A 77 -33.43 15.70 18.54
CA GLY A 77 -32.17 15.83 17.80
C GLY A 77 -31.12 14.84 18.27
N GLY A 78 -31.02 14.61 19.59
CA GLY A 78 -30.14 13.60 20.16
C GLY A 78 -30.47 12.19 19.67
N SER A 79 -31.76 11.84 19.55
CA SER A 79 -32.17 10.52 19.03
C SER A 79 -31.76 10.34 17.56
N VAL A 80 -31.92 11.38 16.74
CA VAL A 80 -31.52 11.35 15.32
C VAL A 80 -30.00 11.21 15.17
N PHE A 81 -29.21 12.00 15.88
CA PHE A 81 -27.76 11.90 15.85
C PHE A 81 -27.27 10.54 16.36
N THR A 82 -27.86 10.03 17.44
CA THR A 82 -27.53 8.72 18.00
C THR A 82 -27.80 7.62 16.97
N LEU A 83 -28.98 7.62 16.34
CA LEU A 83 -29.32 6.64 15.31
C LEU A 83 -28.31 6.65 14.17
N PHE A 84 -27.91 7.83 13.69
CA PHE A 84 -26.96 7.93 12.59
C PHE A 84 -25.57 7.38 12.97
N ILE A 85 -25.10 7.68 14.18
CA ILE A 85 -23.82 7.15 14.70
C ILE A 85 -23.89 5.62 14.81
N VAL A 86 -25.00 5.08 15.33
CA VAL A 86 -25.21 3.63 15.44
C VAL A 86 -25.15 2.96 14.07
N VAL A 87 -25.84 3.53 13.06
CA VAL A 87 -25.82 2.99 11.70
C VAL A 87 -24.41 3.00 11.10
N ASN A 88 -23.65 4.10 11.22
CA ASN A 88 -22.30 4.16 10.66
C ASN A 88 -21.33 3.23 11.41
N THR A 89 -21.51 3.09 12.73
CA THR A 89 -20.71 2.14 13.52
C THR A 89 -21.00 0.70 13.11
N TYR A 90 -22.27 0.37 12.85
CA TYR A 90 -22.66 -0.92 12.31
C TYR A 90 -22.03 -1.17 10.92
N LEU A 91 -22.04 -0.17 10.04
CA LEU A 91 -21.41 -0.29 8.72
C LEU A 91 -19.89 -0.47 8.79
N ILE A 92 -19.21 0.19 9.73
CA ILE A 92 -17.78 -0.06 10.00
C ILE A 92 -17.56 -1.54 10.35
N TYR A 93 -18.42 -2.08 11.23
CA TYR A 93 -18.33 -3.47 11.65
C TYR A 93 -18.54 -4.43 10.47
N THR A 94 -19.61 -4.25 9.67
CA THR A 94 -19.89 -5.14 8.53
C THR A 94 -18.77 -5.10 7.48
N THR A 95 -18.31 -3.90 7.09
CA THR A 95 -17.22 -3.76 6.11
C THR A 95 -15.91 -4.37 6.61
N SER A 96 -15.63 -4.29 7.91
CA SER A 96 -14.44 -4.93 8.48
C SER A 96 -14.54 -6.45 8.56
N GLN A 97 -15.75 -7.02 8.47
CA GLN A 97 -15.96 -8.46 8.37
C GLN A 97 -15.87 -8.98 6.93
N GLU A 98 -16.16 -8.14 5.95
CA GLU A 98 -16.10 -8.50 4.52
C GLU A 98 -14.69 -8.31 3.94
N VAL A 99 -13.98 -7.26 4.36
CA VAL A 99 -12.70 -6.88 3.76
C VAL A 99 -11.61 -6.77 4.82
N ASN A 100 -10.50 -7.45 4.59
CA ASN A 100 -9.25 -7.21 5.29
C ASN A 100 -8.46 -6.11 4.56
N ASN A 101 -8.13 -5.02 5.24
CA ASN A 101 -7.47 -3.87 4.65
C ASN A 101 -6.04 -3.76 5.21
N ILE A 102 -5.06 -3.96 4.35
CA ILE A 102 -3.64 -3.93 4.70
C ILE A 102 -3.04 -2.65 4.14
N VAL A 103 -2.50 -1.84 5.05
CA VAL A 103 -1.80 -0.60 4.73
C VAL A 103 -0.42 -0.66 5.34
N SER A 104 0.60 -0.59 4.51
CA SER A 104 2.00 -0.58 4.92
C SER A 104 2.67 0.67 4.40
N LEU A 105 3.41 1.36 5.27
CA LEU A 105 4.14 2.58 4.93
C LEU A 105 5.59 2.20 4.62
N SER A 106 6.17 2.82 3.59
CA SER A 106 7.58 2.62 3.26
C SER A 106 8.51 3.04 4.42
N PRO A 107 9.72 2.49 4.50
CA PRO A 107 10.68 2.85 5.54
C PRO A 107 10.99 4.36 5.62
N ASP A 108 10.96 5.07 4.49
CA ASP A 108 11.15 6.53 4.43
C ASP A 108 9.86 7.36 4.59
N GLY A 109 8.71 6.70 4.70
CA GLY A 109 7.41 7.34 4.87
C GLY A 109 6.82 8.02 3.63
N LYS A 110 7.43 7.85 2.44
CA LYS A 110 6.99 8.54 1.22
C LYS A 110 5.99 7.74 0.37
N HIS A 111 5.90 6.43 0.57
CA HIS A 111 5.05 5.54 -0.21
C HIS A 111 4.18 4.70 0.69
N THR A 112 2.95 4.43 0.23
CA THR A 112 2.01 3.58 0.95
C THR A 112 1.57 2.43 0.06
N LEU A 113 1.77 1.20 0.55
CA LEU A 113 1.16 0.00 0.01
C LEU A 113 -0.25 -0.13 0.56
N VAL A 114 -1.22 -0.31 -0.34
CA VAL A 114 -2.63 -0.46 0.02
C VAL A 114 -3.19 -1.70 -0.66
N LEU A 115 -3.58 -2.68 0.14
CA LEU A 115 -4.20 -3.92 -0.32
C LEU A 115 -5.57 -4.07 0.35
N LYS A 116 -6.56 -4.50 -0.42
CA LYS A 116 -7.87 -4.87 0.10
C LYS A 116 -8.16 -6.31 -0.29
N GLN A 117 -8.21 -7.18 0.70
CA GLN A 117 -8.45 -8.60 0.54
C GLN A 117 -9.90 -8.92 0.89
N ASP A 118 -10.60 -9.57 -0.02
CA ASP A 118 -11.92 -10.16 0.22
C ASP A 118 -11.78 -11.36 1.16
N LYS A 119 -12.51 -11.36 2.28
CA LYS A 119 -12.39 -12.42 3.29
C LYS A 119 -13.12 -13.72 2.93
N GLU A 120 -13.99 -13.72 1.93
CA GLU A 120 -14.71 -14.92 1.44
C GLU A 120 -14.06 -15.54 0.20
N GLN A 121 -13.40 -14.73 -0.63
CA GLN A 121 -12.76 -15.21 -1.86
C GLN A 121 -11.24 -15.26 -1.75
N GLY A 122 -10.64 -14.58 -0.78
CA GLY A 122 -9.19 -14.43 -0.65
C GLY A 122 -8.57 -13.46 -1.66
N ASP A 123 -9.28 -13.10 -2.73
CA ASP A 123 -8.80 -12.20 -3.77
C ASP A 123 -8.40 -10.83 -3.21
N ILE A 124 -7.26 -10.33 -3.69
CA ILE A 124 -6.68 -9.07 -3.25
C ILE A 124 -6.78 -8.05 -4.37
N ILE A 125 -7.16 -6.82 -4.05
CA ILE A 125 -7.03 -5.68 -4.96
C ILE A 125 -5.90 -4.80 -4.44
N TYR A 126 -4.87 -4.62 -5.27
CA TYR A 126 -3.81 -3.65 -5.06
C TYR A 126 -4.27 -2.26 -5.50
N TYR A 127 -4.13 -1.30 -4.61
CA TYR A 127 -4.43 0.10 -4.86
C TYR A 127 -3.17 0.94 -4.89
N ARG A 128 -3.10 1.86 -5.86
CA ARG A 128 -2.08 2.90 -5.89
C ARG A 128 -2.55 4.15 -5.16
N GLU A 129 -1.70 4.69 -4.28
CA GLU A 129 -1.99 5.93 -3.57
C GLU A 129 -2.38 7.06 -4.52
N TYR A 130 -3.39 7.82 -4.13
CA TYR A 130 -3.88 8.98 -4.87
C TYR A 130 -4.26 10.09 -3.87
N TYR A 131 -3.54 11.21 -3.85
CA TYR A 131 -3.82 12.33 -2.92
C TYR A 131 -3.90 11.93 -1.43
N THR A 132 -2.90 11.21 -0.91
CA THR A 132 -2.64 10.94 0.53
C THR A 132 -3.66 10.10 1.30
N ILE A 133 -4.97 10.34 1.19
CA ILE A 133 -6.03 9.59 1.90
C ILE A 133 -6.88 8.74 0.97
N LEU A 134 -6.71 8.92 -0.35
CA LEU A 134 -7.41 8.14 -1.37
C LEU A 134 -6.44 7.20 -2.05
N ALA A 135 -6.99 6.18 -2.68
CA ALA A 135 -6.26 5.23 -3.48
C ALA A 135 -7.12 4.79 -4.67
N ARG A 136 -6.47 4.26 -5.69
CA ARG A 136 -7.11 3.80 -6.93
C ARG A 136 -6.83 2.33 -7.15
N PRO A 137 -7.85 1.51 -7.46
CA PRO A 137 -7.62 0.12 -7.80
C PRO A 137 -6.73 0.06 -9.05
N LEU A 138 -5.68 -0.75 -8.99
CA LEU A 138 -4.73 -0.91 -10.10
C LEU A 138 -4.75 -2.33 -10.63
N GLN A 139 -4.68 -3.33 -9.75
CA GLN A 139 -4.57 -4.72 -10.15
C GLN A 139 -5.32 -5.63 -9.17
N ARG A 140 -6.02 -6.63 -9.72
CA ARG A 140 -6.57 -7.75 -8.96
C ARG A 140 -5.56 -8.89 -8.95
N ILE A 141 -5.39 -9.48 -7.78
CA ILE A 141 -4.46 -10.56 -7.48
C ILE A 141 -5.33 -11.71 -6.98
N SER A 142 -5.24 -12.86 -7.65
CA SER A 142 -6.01 -14.04 -7.27
C SER A 142 -5.25 -14.80 -6.19
N ALA A 143 -5.54 -14.46 -4.94
CA ALA A 143 -4.96 -15.08 -3.77
C ALA A 143 -5.99 -15.98 -3.09
N SER A 144 -5.52 -16.99 -2.37
CA SER A 144 -6.34 -17.77 -1.46
C SER A 144 -6.61 -17.02 -0.15
N GLU A 145 -7.50 -17.52 0.70
CA GLU A 145 -7.85 -16.93 2.00
C GLU A 145 -6.72 -16.93 3.04
N HIS A 146 -5.50 -17.36 2.67
CA HIS A 146 -4.35 -17.43 3.58
C HIS A 146 -3.78 -16.04 3.93
N GLU A 147 -2.98 -16.03 4.99
CA GLU A 147 -2.20 -14.87 5.40
C GLU A 147 -1.23 -14.44 4.31
N LEU A 148 -0.97 -13.14 4.26
CA LEU A 148 -0.09 -12.48 3.30
C LEU A 148 1.08 -11.84 4.03
N GLN A 149 2.27 -11.98 3.46
CA GLN A 149 3.48 -11.37 3.97
C GLN A 149 3.81 -10.13 3.14
N VAL A 150 4.02 -9.00 3.81
CA VAL A 150 4.45 -7.75 3.17
C VAL A 150 5.83 -7.39 3.66
N GLU A 151 6.76 -7.22 2.74
CA GLU A 151 8.14 -6.81 3.04
C GLU A 151 8.56 -5.63 2.14
N TRP A 152 9.24 -4.64 2.71
CA TRP A 152 9.78 -3.52 1.93
C TRP A 152 11.24 -3.82 1.58
N LEU A 153 11.48 -4.16 0.31
CA LEU A 153 12.82 -4.49 -0.18
C LEU A 153 13.70 -3.25 -0.34
N ALA A 154 13.06 -2.12 -0.62
CA ALA A 154 13.63 -0.79 -0.67
C ALA A 154 12.55 0.23 -0.27
N ASN A 155 12.92 1.51 -0.12
CA ASN A 155 12.00 2.61 0.20
C ASN A 155 10.81 2.71 -0.77
N ASP A 156 10.96 2.23 -1.99
CA ASP A 156 9.97 2.33 -3.07
C ASP A 156 9.68 1.00 -3.76
N VAL A 157 10.02 -0.13 -3.13
CA VAL A 157 9.75 -1.48 -3.61
C VAL A 157 9.19 -2.32 -2.46
N ALA A 158 7.91 -2.69 -2.55
CA ALA A 158 7.26 -3.61 -1.61
C ALA A 158 6.95 -4.94 -2.28
N ALA A 159 7.35 -6.04 -1.64
CA ALA A 159 6.98 -7.39 -2.02
C ALA A 159 5.77 -7.86 -1.20
N VAL A 160 4.76 -8.36 -1.89
CA VAL A 160 3.58 -8.99 -1.30
C VAL A 160 3.64 -10.47 -1.64
N THR A 161 3.94 -11.31 -0.67
CA THR A 161 3.96 -12.77 -0.83
C THR A 161 2.64 -13.34 -0.35
N TYR A 162 2.04 -14.18 -1.19
CA TYR A 162 0.74 -14.79 -0.93
C TYR A 162 0.71 -16.19 -1.52
N GLN A 163 -0.28 -16.98 -1.09
CA GLN A 163 -0.57 -18.27 -1.69
C GLN A 163 -1.76 -18.13 -2.65
N ASP A 164 -1.65 -18.62 -3.88
CA ASP A 164 -2.76 -18.63 -4.82
C ASP A 164 -3.78 -19.76 -4.52
N HIS A 165 -4.86 -19.84 -5.31
CA HIS A 165 -5.88 -20.88 -5.17
C HIS A 165 -5.37 -22.31 -5.45
N ASN A 166 -4.24 -22.45 -6.15
CA ASN A 166 -3.59 -23.73 -6.43
C ASN A 166 -2.57 -24.12 -5.34
N GLN A 167 -2.49 -23.36 -4.26
CA GLN A 167 -1.53 -23.52 -3.18
C GLN A 167 -0.09 -23.15 -3.53
N ASN A 168 0.13 -22.46 -4.64
CA ASN A 168 1.45 -22.01 -5.07
C ASN A 168 1.84 -20.69 -4.40
N ILE A 169 3.11 -20.55 -4.03
CA ILE A 169 3.65 -19.28 -3.52
C ILE A 169 3.82 -18.32 -4.68
N GLN A 170 3.24 -17.13 -4.57
CA GLN A 170 3.28 -16.09 -5.57
C GLN A 170 3.71 -14.77 -4.93
N GLN A 171 4.30 -13.89 -5.75
CA GLN A 171 4.65 -12.54 -5.32
C GLN A 171 4.07 -11.48 -6.24
N HIS A 172 3.52 -10.43 -5.63
CA HIS A 172 3.20 -9.19 -6.32
C HIS A 172 4.15 -8.11 -5.82
N ILE A 173 4.86 -7.47 -6.73
CA ILE A 173 5.78 -6.38 -6.39
C ILE A 173 5.17 -5.03 -6.76
N ALA A 174 5.03 -4.17 -5.74
CA ALA A 174 4.59 -2.80 -5.89
C ALA A 174 5.81 -1.86 -5.96
N THR A 175 5.99 -1.22 -7.12
CA THR A 175 7.11 -0.29 -7.38
C THR A 175 6.62 1.15 -7.47
N TYR A 176 7.33 2.10 -6.84
CA TYR A 176 6.90 3.51 -6.75
C TYR A 176 7.85 4.52 -7.39
N GLY A 177 9.12 4.17 -7.61
CA GLY A 177 10.12 5.06 -8.19
C GLY A 177 10.77 4.51 -9.47
N ASP A 178 11.98 5.01 -9.72
CA ASP A 178 12.85 4.67 -10.84
C ASP A 178 14.32 4.87 -10.41
N ARG A 179 15.28 4.16 -11.01
CA ARG A 179 16.73 4.37 -10.79
C ARG A 179 17.43 5.05 -11.97
N GLY A 180 16.68 5.32 -13.04
CA GLY A 180 17.17 6.02 -14.22
C GLY A 180 16.77 7.50 -14.24
N ASP A 181 16.54 8.02 -15.44
CA ASP A 181 16.15 9.40 -15.70
C ASP A 181 14.62 9.63 -15.62
N GLY A 182 13.84 8.58 -15.34
CA GLY A 182 12.37 8.60 -15.35
C GLY A 182 11.73 8.72 -16.73
N ILE A 183 12.50 8.67 -17.82
CA ILE A 183 12.04 8.80 -19.21
C ILE A 183 12.30 7.50 -19.98
N SER A 184 13.41 6.83 -19.69
CA SER A 184 13.89 5.65 -20.40
C SER A 184 13.51 4.37 -19.64
N TYR A 185 12.85 3.44 -20.33
CA TYR A 185 12.54 2.13 -19.77
C TYR A 185 13.73 1.18 -19.91
N TYR A 186 14.08 0.47 -18.85
CA TYR A 186 15.17 -0.50 -18.81
C TYR A 186 14.72 -1.80 -18.14
N TYR A 187 15.50 -2.87 -18.37
CA TYR A 187 15.23 -4.19 -17.81
C TYR A 187 16.16 -4.45 -16.64
N VAL A 188 15.59 -4.74 -15.46
CA VAL A 188 16.38 -4.98 -14.24
C VAL A 188 17.37 -6.12 -14.45
N SER A 189 16.94 -7.18 -15.14
CA SER A 189 17.80 -8.31 -15.52
C SER A 189 19.06 -7.92 -16.29
N SER A 190 18.95 -6.92 -17.16
CA SER A 190 20.08 -6.38 -17.92
C SER A 190 21.02 -5.56 -17.04
N GLU A 191 20.47 -4.73 -16.15
CA GLU A 191 21.26 -3.85 -15.28
C GLU A 191 22.04 -4.64 -14.21
N ILE A 192 21.51 -5.79 -13.78
CA ILE A 192 22.18 -6.65 -12.79
C ILE A 192 23.09 -7.71 -13.42
N TYR A 193 23.39 -7.65 -14.72
CA TYR A 193 24.28 -8.62 -15.37
C TYR A 193 25.66 -8.67 -14.68
N GLY A 194 26.14 -9.87 -14.36
CA GLY A 194 27.35 -10.09 -13.58
C GLY A 194 27.08 -10.84 -12.27
N GLU A 195 28.01 -10.69 -11.32
CA GLU A 195 27.97 -11.39 -10.04
C GLU A 195 27.81 -10.40 -8.87
N TRP A 196 26.98 -10.77 -7.91
CA TRP A 196 26.67 -9.99 -6.71
C TRP A 196 26.75 -10.90 -5.50
N GLN A 197 27.31 -10.44 -4.39
CA GLN A 197 27.53 -11.29 -3.23
C GLN A 197 27.49 -10.49 -1.93
N ASP A 198 26.94 -11.11 -0.89
CA ASP A 198 27.17 -10.77 0.51
C ASP A 198 27.21 -12.05 1.34
N GLY A 199 28.30 -12.27 2.07
CA GLY A 199 28.52 -13.50 2.85
C GLY A 199 28.35 -14.78 2.02
N GLU A 200 27.39 -15.62 2.42
CA GLU A 200 27.06 -16.91 1.78
C GLU A 200 25.98 -16.79 0.69
N THR A 201 25.36 -15.62 0.53
CA THR A 201 24.34 -15.37 -0.50
C THR A 201 25.01 -14.74 -1.72
N ARG A 202 24.78 -15.31 -2.91
CA ARG A 202 25.34 -14.84 -4.17
C ARG A 202 24.32 -14.93 -5.30
N VAL A 203 24.30 -13.91 -6.16
CA VAL A 203 23.49 -13.85 -7.36
C VAL A 203 24.40 -13.77 -8.58
N ILE A 204 24.15 -14.61 -9.58
CA ILE A 204 24.91 -14.66 -10.83
C ILE A 204 23.92 -14.48 -11.98
N SER A 205 23.93 -13.31 -12.61
CA SER A 205 23.15 -13.01 -13.81
C SER A 205 24.03 -13.18 -15.05
N GLY A 206 23.61 -14.08 -15.95
CA GLY A 206 24.39 -14.46 -17.13
C GLY A 206 23.53 -14.90 -18.31
N PRO A 207 24.14 -15.40 -19.40
CA PRO A 207 23.41 -15.71 -20.64
C PRO A 207 22.29 -16.74 -20.46
N GLU A 208 22.46 -17.70 -19.55
CA GLU A 208 21.51 -18.79 -19.30
C GLU A 208 20.37 -18.40 -18.33
N GLY A 209 20.39 -17.18 -17.78
CA GLY A 209 19.43 -16.71 -16.78
C GLY A 209 20.11 -16.22 -15.51
N ILE A 210 19.41 -16.36 -14.38
CA ILE A 210 19.89 -15.90 -13.07
C ILE A 210 20.03 -17.10 -12.13
N SER A 211 21.20 -17.26 -11.52
CA SER A 211 21.41 -18.20 -10.41
C SER A 211 21.41 -17.47 -9.08
N VAL A 212 20.72 -18.02 -8.09
CA VAL A 212 20.82 -17.62 -6.68
C VAL A 212 21.47 -18.76 -5.91
N GLU A 213 22.58 -18.48 -5.24
CA GLU A 213 23.25 -19.36 -4.30
C GLU A 213 22.99 -18.83 -2.90
N ASP A 214 22.43 -19.66 -2.02
CA ASP A 214 22.14 -19.29 -0.63
C ASP A 214 22.40 -20.49 0.27
N ASN A 215 23.21 -20.31 1.32
CA ASN A 215 23.56 -21.37 2.28
C ASN A 215 24.07 -22.68 1.63
N GLY A 216 24.80 -22.56 0.50
CA GLY A 216 25.35 -23.71 -0.24
C GLY A 216 24.38 -24.40 -1.21
N GLU A 217 23.12 -23.97 -1.29
CA GLU A 217 22.17 -24.42 -2.30
C GLU A 217 22.16 -23.45 -3.48
N ARG A 218 22.23 -23.99 -4.70
CA ARG A 218 22.16 -23.20 -5.94
C ARG A 218 20.89 -23.51 -6.69
N GLN A 219 20.13 -22.48 -7.03
CA GLN A 219 18.99 -22.56 -7.93
C GLN A 219 19.21 -21.65 -9.13
N THR A 220 18.96 -22.16 -10.33
CA THR A 220 19.10 -21.41 -11.59
C THR A 220 17.74 -21.24 -12.23
N PHE A 221 17.44 -20.01 -12.63
CA PHE A 221 16.17 -19.60 -13.21
C PHE A 221 16.39 -19.17 -14.66
N ALA A 222 15.76 -19.87 -15.58
CA ALA A 222 15.78 -19.52 -16.99
C ALA A 222 15.01 -18.21 -17.23
N TRP A 223 15.34 -17.47 -18.28
CA TRP A 223 14.77 -16.14 -18.55
C TRP A 223 13.24 -16.14 -18.67
N GLU A 224 12.63 -17.21 -19.15
CA GLU A 224 11.19 -17.38 -19.23
C GLU A 224 10.49 -17.41 -17.86
N ASN A 225 11.20 -17.80 -16.81
CA ASN A 225 10.70 -17.86 -15.44
C ASN A 225 11.00 -16.58 -14.64
N ILE A 226 11.46 -15.52 -15.32
CA ILE A 226 11.81 -14.24 -14.69
C ILE A 226 10.79 -13.19 -15.12
N GLN A 227 10.05 -12.67 -14.15
CA GLN A 227 9.03 -11.66 -14.40
C GLN A 227 9.51 -10.29 -13.93
N GLN A 228 9.46 -9.29 -14.83
CA GLN A 228 9.77 -7.91 -14.49
C GLN A 228 8.58 -7.19 -13.84
N HIS A 229 8.87 -6.46 -12.77
CA HIS A 229 7.95 -5.57 -12.07
C HIS A 229 8.47 -4.12 -12.11
N GLY A 230 7.83 -3.32 -12.96
CA GLY A 230 8.26 -1.94 -13.20
C GLY A 230 9.70 -1.87 -13.69
N THR A 231 10.45 -0.88 -13.25
CA THR A 231 11.88 -0.72 -13.53
C THR A 231 12.75 -1.00 -12.30
N LEU A 232 12.20 -1.60 -11.24
CA LEU A 232 12.90 -1.72 -9.96
C LEU A 232 13.08 -3.15 -9.46
N ALA A 233 12.30 -4.12 -9.93
CA ALA A 233 12.38 -5.48 -9.42
C ALA A 233 12.06 -6.55 -10.46
N ILE A 234 12.53 -7.76 -10.18
CA ILE A 234 12.19 -9.00 -10.87
C ILE A 234 11.84 -10.09 -9.86
N VAL A 235 10.87 -10.93 -10.20
CA VAL A 235 10.53 -12.17 -9.48
C VAL A 235 11.10 -13.34 -10.26
N LEU A 236 11.78 -14.25 -9.56
CA LEU A 236 12.33 -15.49 -10.08
C LEU A 236 11.43 -16.64 -9.64
N SER A 237 10.82 -17.33 -10.59
CA SER A 237 9.92 -18.46 -10.32
C SER A 237 10.57 -19.79 -10.67
N ASP A 238 10.24 -20.84 -9.92
CA ASP A 238 10.63 -22.20 -10.31
C ASP A 238 9.86 -22.70 -11.55
N ASP A 239 10.19 -23.90 -12.01
CA ASP A 239 9.56 -24.51 -13.19
C ASP A 239 8.06 -24.81 -12.97
N GLU A 240 7.62 -24.90 -11.71
CA GLU A 240 6.22 -25.06 -11.32
C GLU A 240 5.50 -23.70 -11.16
N HIS A 241 6.18 -22.60 -11.54
CA HIS A 241 5.73 -21.22 -11.47
C HIS A 241 5.53 -20.67 -10.05
N ASN A 242 6.12 -21.30 -9.02
CA ASN A 242 6.17 -20.70 -7.69
C ASN A 242 7.23 -19.62 -7.64
N ALA A 243 6.90 -18.45 -7.10
CA ALA A 243 7.89 -17.44 -6.77
C ALA A 243 8.87 -18.02 -5.73
N ALA A 244 10.17 -17.99 -6.05
CA ALA A 244 11.24 -18.48 -5.18
C ALA A 244 12.06 -17.33 -4.60
N TRP A 245 12.37 -16.33 -5.42
CA TRP A 245 13.16 -15.16 -5.02
C TRP A 245 12.67 -13.89 -5.70
N THR A 246 12.84 -12.75 -5.04
CA THR A 246 12.74 -11.42 -5.66
C THR A 246 14.10 -10.74 -5.60
N ILE A 247 14.49 -10.10 -6.70
CA ILE A 247 15.63 -9.18 -6.76
C ILE A 247 15.09 -7.78 -7.01
N ALA A 248 15.46 -6.83 -6.15
CA ALA A 248 15.12 -5.43 -6.28
C ALA A 248 16.39 -4.56 -6.33
N LEU A 249 16.30 -3.42 -7.01
CA LEU A 249 17.38 -2.42 -7.02
C LEU A 249 17.34 -1.59 -5.72
N ALA A 250 18.44 -1.54 -4.99
CA ALA A 250 18.55 -0.73 -3.78
C ALA A 250 18.47 0.77 -4.12
N GLU A 251 18.30 1.63 -3.11
CA GLU A 251 18.14 3.07 -3.29
C GLU A 251 19.37 3.77 -3.86
N ASN A 252 20.55 3.19 -3.61
CA ASN A 252 21.83 3.68 -4.12
C ASN A 252 22.20 3.13 -5.51
N PHE A 253 21.36 2.29 -6.11
CA PHE A 253 21.59 1.77 -7.45
C PHE A 253 21.38 2.87 -8.48
N GLU A 254 22.38 3.15 -9.32
CA GLU A 254 22.29 4.17 -10.35
C GLU A 254 22.39 3.54 -11.74
N ILE A 255 21.56 4.03 -12.67
CA ILE A 255 21.60 3.56 -14.06
C ILE A 255 22.33 4.56 -14.92
N SER A 256 23.52 4.14 -15.35
CA SER A 256 24.32 4.81 -16.36
C SER A 256 23.81 4.47 -17.75
N SER A 257 23.66 5.49 -18.58
CA SER A 257 23.39 5.34 -20.02
C SER A 257 24.61 4.83 -20.81
N ASN A 258 25.78 4.74 -20.16
CA ASN A 258 27.00 4.22 -20.77
C ASN A 258 27.21 2.75 -20.38
N ALA A 259 26.87 1.84 -21.30
CA ALA A 259 27.01 0.40 -21.15
C ALA A 259 28.45 -0.11 -20.90
N THR A 260 29.45 0.77 -20.90
CA THR A 260 30.85 0.44 -20.61
C THR A 260 31.23 0.68 -19.14
N VAL A 261 30.35 1.33 -18.37
CA VAL A 261 30.57 1.65 -16.96
C VAL A 261 29.75 0.66 -16.13
N GLU A 262 30.40 0.00 -15.18
CA GLU A 262 29.69 -0.85 -14.23
C GLU A 262 28.69 -0.02 -13.42
N GLN A 263 27.47 -0.54 -13.27
CA GLN A 263 26.42 0.17 -12.55
C GLN A 263 26.76 0.18 -11.04
N PRO A 264 26.90 1.37 -10.42
CA PRO A 264 27.19 1.46 -9.00
C PRO A 264 25.92 1.22 -8.16
N GLY A 265 26.14 0.83 -6.90
CA GLY A 265 25.09 0.57 -5.92
C GLY A 265 24.82 -0.92 -5.73
N ASP A 266 23.78 -1.23 -4.98
CA ASP A 266 23.54 -2.58 -4.46
C ASP A 266 22.23 -3.17 -4.99
N ILE A 267 22.12 -4.50 -4.90
CA ILE A 267 20.84 -5.18 -5.11
C ILE A 267 20.32 -5.73 -3.79
N ARG A 268 19.01 -5.88 -3.69
CA ARG A 268 18.30 -6.47 -2.56
C ARG A 268 17.71 -7.80 -3.00
N VAL A 269 18.02 -8.86 -2.26
CA VAL A 269 17.56 -10.22 -2.55
C VAL A 269 16.68 -10.69 -1.41
N TYR A 270 15.51 -11.21 -1.75
CA TYR A 270 14.50 -11.65 -0.80
C TYR A 270 13.94 -13.00 -1.19
N LYS A 271 13.89 -13.93 -0.24
CA LYS A 271 13.30 -15.27 -0.45
C LYS A 271 11.78 -15.16 -0.37
N ALA A 272 11.08 -15.68 -1.38
CA ALA A 272 9.63 -15.68 -1.40
C ALA A 272 9.09 -16.69 -0.37
N THR A 273 8.61 -16.18 0.77
CA THR A 273 8.02 -17.01 1.82
C THR A 273 6.90 -16.24 2.55
N LEU A 274 6.00 -17.00 3.19
CA LEU A 274 4.92 -16.49 4.04
C LEU A 274 5.37 -16.31 5.51
N GLY A 275 6.63 -16.60 5.83
CA GLY A 275 7.22 -16.34 7.14
C GLY A 275 8.22 -15.19 7.10
N ASP A 276 8.89 -14.96 8.22
CA ASP A 276 10.00 -14.02 8.30
C ASP A 276 11.16 -14.50 7.42
N ALA A 277 11.60 -13.64 6.50
CA ALA A 277 12.81 -13.82 5.72
C ALA A 277 13.60 -12.52 5.68
N ASP A 278 14.92 -12.65 5.76
CA ASP A 278 15.82 -11.51 5.71
C ASP A 278 15.93 -10.97 4.27
N VAL A 279 16.00 -9.65 4.16
CA VAL A 279 16.34 -8.96 2.92
C VAL A 279 17.85 -8.77 2.88
N ASN A 280 18.53 -9.56 2.06
CA ASN A 280 19.99 -9.49 1.92
C ASN A 280 20.36 -8.36 0.96
N THR A 281 21.39 -7.59 1.31
CA THR A 281 21.92 -6.52 0.46
C THR A 281 23.22 -7.02 -0.15
N LEU A 282 23.28 -7.14 -1.46
CA LEU A 282 24.42 -7.71 -2.15
C LEU A 282 25.14 -6.61 -2.93
N GLU A 283 26.45 -6.57 -2.74
CA GLU A 283 27.34 -5.71 -3.51
C GLU A 283 27.85 -6.46 -4.75
N ARG A 284 28.27 -5.73 -5.77
CA ARG A 284 28.84 -6.33 -6.97
C ARG A 284 30.16 -7.03 -6.64
N PHE A 285 30.27 -8.31 -6.96
CA PHE A 285 31.46 -9.11 -6.69
C PHE A 285 32.60 -8.71 -7.63
N GLY A 286 33.78 -8.42 -7.07
CA GLY A 286 34.97 -8.03 -7.83
C GLY A 286 35.31 -6.53 -7.81
N ASN A 287 34.62 -5.74 -6.98
CA ASN A 287 35.03 -4.37 -6.61
C ASN A 287 36.15 -4.33 -5.56
#